data_AF-A0A0D0AT64-F1
#
_entry.id   AF-A0A0D0AT64-F1
#
_cell.length_a   1.000
_cell.length_b   1.000
_cell.length_c   1.000
_cell.angle_alpha   90.00
_cell.angle_beta   90.00
_cell.angle_gamma   90.00
#
_symmetry.space_group_name_H-M   'P 1'
#
loop_
_entity.id
_entity.type
_entity.pdbx_description
1 polymer ?
#
loop_
_entity_poly.entity_id
_entity_poly.type
_entity_poly.pdbx_seq_one_letter_code
_entity_poly.pdbx_strand_id
1 'polypeptide(L)'
;EVNAYLTADLEHVPDVLAWWHEHRNTYLRLSRMALDYLTIPTISEDVEHIFSRGCLLLSYICSRLSSQSIYALLCLGCWSHIGLVKDKDMLAVAVLADVEGDEDALADGWDDIQL
;
A
#
# COMPACT_ATOMS: atom_id res chain seq x y z
N GLU A 1 8.50 -14.12 -27.04
CA GLU A 1 8.08 -12.88 -26.33
C GLU A 1 9.24 -11.90 -26.22
N VAL A 2 10.28 -12.17 -25.43
CA VAL A 2 11.43 -11.26 -25.23
C VAL A 2 12.06 -10.79 -26.54
N ASN A 3 12.45 -11.70 -27.45
CA ASN A 3 13.03 -11.31 -28.74
C ASN A 3 12.06 -10.48 -29.60
N ALA A 4 10.76 -10.77 -29.55
CA ALA A 4 9.76 -10.01 -30.30
C ALA A 4 9.58 -8.60 -29.73
N TYR A 5 9.65 -8.44 -28.41
CA TYR A 5 9.64 -7.13 -27.73
C TYR A 5 10.91 -6.33 -28.02
N LEU A 6 12.10 -6.97 -27.96
CA LEU A 6 13.39 -6.31 -28.21
C LEU A 6 13.59 -5.89 -29.68
N THR A 7 12.81 -6.47 -30.60
CA THR A 7 12.86 -6.12 -32.03
C THR A 7 11.74 -5.15 -32.42
N ALA A 8 10.80 -4.86 -31.51
CA ALA A 8 9.75 -3.88 -31.74
C ALA A 8 10.34 -2.46 -31.70
N ASP A 9 9.70 -1.52 -32.42
CA ASP A 9 10.12 -0.12 -32.42
C ASP A 9 9.97 0.50 -31.03
N LEU A 10 10.89 1.41 -30.69
CA LEU A 10 10.86 2.14 -29.44
C LEU A 10 9.78 3.23 -29.48
N GLU A 11 8.68 3.00 -28.78
CA GLU A 11 7.61 3.98 -28.60
C GLU A 11 7.80 4.75 -27.29
N HIS A 12 7.57 6.07 -27.34
CA HIS A 12 7.49 6.86 -26.12
C HIS A 12 6.11 6.69 -25.49
N VAL A 13 6.06 6.04 -24.34
CA VAL A 13 4.83 5.72 -23.63
C VAL A 13 4.76 6.53 -22.32
N PRO A 14 3.75 7.41 -22.14
CA PRO A 14 3.61 8.20 -20.93
C PRO A 14 3.16 7.38 -19.71
N ASP A 15 2.38 6.31 -19.91
CA ASP A 15 1.98 5.36 -18.86
C ASP A 15 2.38 3.93 -19.27
N VAL A 16 3.52 3.50 -18.74
CA VAL A 16 4.12 2.19 -19.04
C VAL A 16 3.29 1.05 -18.44
N LEU A 17 2.59 1.28 -17.31
CA LEU A 17 1.75 0.25 -16.68
C LEU A 17 0.49 -0.01 -17.51
N ALA A 18 -0.17 1.05 -17.99
CA ALA A 18 -1.32 0.93 -18.88
C ALA A 18 -0.95 0.20 -20.18
N TRP A 19 0.21 0.52 -20.76
CA TRP A 19 0.67 -0.12 -22.00
C TRP A 19 0.90 -1.63 -21.84
N TRP A 20 1.57 -2.07 -20.76
CA TRP A 20 1.75 -3.50 -20.49
C TRP A 20 0.43 -4.22 -20.21
N HIS A 21 -0.52 -3.52 -19.60
CA HIS A 21 -1.86 -4.06 -19.36
C HIS A 21 -2.63 -4.28 -20.67
N GLU A 22 -2.55 -3.34 -21.62
CA GLU A 22 -3.16 -3.46 -22.95
C GLU A 22 -2.51 -4.57 -23.78
N HIS A 23 -1.18 -4.71 -23.69
CA HIS A 23 -0.39 -5.68 -24.46
C HIS A 23 -0.26 -7.06 -23.80
N ARG A 24 -0.97 -7.30 -22.69
CA ARG A 24 -0.90 -8.57 -21.94
C ARG A 24 -1.23 -9.80 -22.78
N ASN A 25 -2.11 -9.66 -23.77
CA ASN A 25 -2.50 -10.77 -24.65
C ASN A 25 -1.41 -11.08 -25.70
N THR A 26 -0.58 -10.10 -26.05
CA THR A 26 0.53 -10.23 -27.00
C THR A 26 1.77 -10.81 -26.31
N TYR A 27 1.97 -10.48 -25.04
CA TYR A 27 3.15 -10.83 -24.26
C TYR A 27 2.77 -11.48 -22.93
N LEU A 28 2.20 -12.69 -22.97
CA LEU A 28 1.55 -13.33 -21.81
C LEU A 28 2.45 -13.46 -20.56
N ARG A 29 3.70 -13.91 -20.73
CA ARG A 29 4.62 -14.12 -19.60
C ARG A 29 5.43 -12.86 -19.32
N LEU A 30 5.85 -12.17 -20.37
CA LEU A 30 6.67 -10.97 -20.27
C LEU A 30 5.89 -9.79 -19.67
N SER A 31 4.61 -9.62 -19.98
CA SER A 31 3.78 -8.56 -19.38
C SER A 31 3.61 -8.76 -17.88
N ARG A 32 3.46 -10.02 -17.44
CA ARG A 32 3.36 -10.33 -16.00
C ARG A 32 4.65 -9.95 -15.28
N MET A 33 5.80 -10.39 -15.80
CA MET A 33 7.10 -10.03 -15.25
C MET A 33 7.32 -8.51 -15.25
N ALA A 34 7.02 -7.83 -16.36
CA ALA A 34 7.20 -6.38 -16.47
C ALA A 34 6.30 -5.61 -15.48
N LEU A 35 5.04 -6.00 -15.34
CA LEU A 35 4.13 -5.42 -14.36
C LEU A 35 4.61 -5.68 -12.92
N ASP A 36 5.08 -6.90 -12.62
CA ASP A 36 5.63 -7.22 -11.30
C ASP A 36 6.82 -6.30 -10.96
N TYR A 37 7.71 -6.02 -11.92
CA TYR A 37 8.84 -5.09 -11.70
C TYR A 37 8.41 -3.62 -11.62
N LEU A 38 7.50 -3.18 -12.49
CA LEU A 38 7.10 -1.78 -12.61
C LEU A 38 6.15 -1.34 -11.48
N THR A 39 5.45 -2.27 -10.85
CA THR A 39 4.57 -1.99 -9.70
C THR A 39 5.32 -1.90 -8.38
N ILE A 40 6.56 -2.39 -8.31
CA ILE A 40 7.43 -2.13 -7.16
C ILE A 40 7.65 -0.61 -7.11
N PRO A 41 7.17 0.07 -6.05
CA PRO A 41 7.41 1.50 -5.92
C PRO A 41 8.93 1.72 -5.95
N THR A 42 9.39 2.85 -6.48
CA THR A 42 10.80 3.23 -6.32
C THR A 42 10.96 3.73 -4.87
N ILE A 43 11.01 2.78 -3.94
CA ILE A 43 10.71 2.90 -2.50
C ILE A 43 11.61 3.92 -1.76
N SER A 44 12.72 4.38 -2.35
CA SER A 44 13.69 5.22 -1.64
C SER A 44 13.18 6.64 -1.32
N GLU A 45 12.43 7.28 -2.21
CA GLU A 45 12.11 8.72 -2.05
C GLU A 45 10.76 8.93 -1.33
N ASP A 46 9.80 8.01 -1.54
CA ASP A 46 8.45 8.13 -1.01
C ASP A 46 8.34 7.66 0.45
N VAL A 47 9.11 6.63 0.83
CA VAL A 47 9.13 6.15 2.22
C VAL A 47 9.73 7.19 3.15
N GLU A 48 10.82 7.88 2.78
CA GLU A 48 11.39 8.94 3.61
C GLU A 48 10.43 10.12 3.78
N HIS A 49 9.65 10.47 2.75
CA HIS A 49 8.65 11.53 2.82
C HIS A 49 7.46 11.16 3.74
N ILE A 50 6.98 9.92 3.64
CA ILE A 50 5.92 9.37 4.50
C ILE A 50 6.43 9.24 5.95
N PHE A 51 7.65 8.76 6.16
CA PHE A 51 8.25 8.62 7.49
C PHE A 51 8.50 9.98 8.13
N SER A 52 8.98 10.98 7.38
CA SER A 52 9.29 12.31 7.92
C SER A 52 8.03 13.09 8.32
N ARG A 53 6.96 13.03 7.51
CA ARG A 53 5.67 13.67 7.83
C ARG A 53 4.88 12.88 8.87
N GLY A 54 5.00 11.55 8.83
CA GLY A 54 4.35 10.63 9.76
C GLY A 54 4.97 10.70 11.16
N CYS A 55 6.29 10.54 11.30
CA CYS A 55 6.97 10.44 12.60
C CYS A 55 6.72 11.62 13.53
N LEU A 56 6.64 12.86 13.03
CA LEU A 56 6.42 14.03 13.89
C LEU A 56 5.01 14.05 14.51
N LEU A 57 3.99 13.63 13.75
CA LEU A 57 2.61 13.50 14.24
C LEU A 57 2.42 12.19 15.04
N LEU A 58 3.05 11.11 14.59
CA LEU A 58 2.99 9.77 15.17
C LEU A 58 3.70 9.71 16.53
N SER A 59 4.89 10.29 16.69
CA SER A 59 5.60 10.25 17.98
C SER A 59 4.86 10.99 19.10
N TYR A 60 4.14 12.08 18.79
CA TYR A 60 3.38 12.83 19.79
C TYR A 60 2.07 12.10 20.19
N ILE A 61 1.27 11.71 19.20
CA ILE A 61 -0.05 11.07 19.42
C ILE A 61 0.11 9.61 19.87
N CYS A 62 1.13 8.90 19.39
CA CYS A 62 1.32 7.48 19.65
C CYS A 62 2.28 7.16 20.80
N SER A 63 2.81 8.15 21.51
CA SER A 63 3.55 7.93 22.77
C SER A 63 2.75 7.18 23.84
N ARG A 64 1.42 7.11 23.68
CA ARG A 64 0.48 6.40 24.54
C ARG A 64 -0.24 5.22 23.86
N LEU A 65 0.11 4.89 22.62
CA LEU A 65 -0.53 3.84 21.83
C LEU A 65 0.41 2.63 21.70
N SER A 66 -0.14 1.42 21.72
CA SER A 66 0.63 0.21 21.44
C SER A 66 1.09 0.21 19.97
N SER A 67 2.16 -0.55 19.67
CA SER A 67 2.62 -0.77 18.29
C SER A 67 1.49 -1.25 17.38
N GLN A 68 0.61 -2.10 17.90
CA GLN A 68 -0.58 -2.59 17.21
C GLN A 68 -1.54 -1.47 16.80
N SER A 69 -1.91 -0.59 17.72
CA SER A 69 -2.81 0.53 17.40
C SER A 69 -2.20 1.48 16.37
N ILE A 70 -0.87 1.64 16.40
CA ILE A 70 -0.12 2.41 15.41
C ILE A 70 -0.28 1.79 14.01
N TYR A 71 -0.06 0.48 13.86
CA TYR A 71 -0.23 -0.20 12.57
C TYR A 71 -1.66 -0.12 12.05
N ALA A 72 -2.66 -0.34 12.91
CA ALA A 72 -4.06 -0.25 12.54
C ALA A 72 -4.42 1.16 12.03
N LEU A 73 -3.95 2.21 12.71
CA LEU A 73 -4.17 3.60 12.30
C LEU A 73 -3.48 3.95 10.97
N LEU A 74 -2.25 3.47 10.75
CA LEU A 74 -1.53 3.66 9.50
C LEU A 74 -2.26 2.99 8.32
N CYS A 75 -2.66 1.73 8.49
CA CYS A 75 -3.45 1.00 7.48
C CYS A 75 -4.77 1.73 7.19
N LEU A 76 -5.50 2.15 8.23
CA LEU A 76 -6.76 2.88 8.09
C LEU A 76 -6.57 4.22 7.35
N GLY A 77 -5.49 4.95 7.66
CA GLY A 77 -5.13 6.19 6.97
C GLY A 77 -4.82 5.96 5.49
N CYS A 78 -4.02 4.94 5.16
CA CYS A 78 -3.72 4.56 3.78
C CYS A 78 -4.98 4.16 3.00
N TRP A 79 -5.84 3.33 3.58
CA TRP A 79 -7.09 2.90 2.93
C TRP A 79 -8.07 4.05 2.73
N SER A 80 -8.18 4.97 3.70
CA SER A 80 -8.97 6.18 3.56
C SER A 80 -8.47 7.07 2.41
N HIS A 81 -7.15 7.28 2.33
CA HIS A 81 -6.55 8.08 1.25
C HIS A 81 -6.81 7.50 -0.15
N ILE A 82 -6.86 6.18 -0.29
CA ILE A 82 -7.15 5.48 -1.55
C ILE A 82 -8.67 5.35 -1.79
N GLY A 83 -9.51 5.85 -0.88
CA GLY A 83 -10.97 5.84 -0.99
C GLY A 83 -11.61 4.48 -0.72
N LEU A 84 -10.89 3.57 -0.06
CA LEU A 84 -11.39 2.25 0.35
C LEU A 84 -12.27 2.33 1.60
N VAL A 85 -12.16 3.40 2.38
CA VAL A 85 -12.97 3.68 3.58
C VAL A 85 -13.83 4.90 3.29
N LYS A 86 -15.15 4.81 3.55
CA LYS A 86 -16.06 5.95 3.40
C LYS A 86 -16.01 6.82 4.64
N ASP A 87 -16.04 8.14 4.44
CA ASP A 87 -16.06 9.10 5.56
C ASP A 87 -17.22 8.87 6.54
N LYS A 88 -18.37 8.42 6.02
CA LYS A 88 -19.53 8.08 6.85
C LYS A 88 -19.23 6.98 7.85
N ASP A 89 -18.44 5.99 7.44
CA ASP A 89 -18.07 4.86 8.28
C ASP A 89 -17.07 5.33 9.34
N MET A 90 -16.11 6.19 8.97
CA MET A 90 -15.20 6.83 9.92
C MET A 90 -15.93 7.66 10.98
N LEU A 91 -16.90 8.48 10.57
CA LEU A 91 -17.71 9.30 11.50
C LEU A 91 -18.56 8.42 12.42
N ALA A 92 -19.10 7.31 11.91
CA ALA A 92 -19.82 6.36 12.75
C ALA A 92 -18.91 5.76 13.82
N VAL A 93 -17.68 5.34 13.46
CA VAL A 93 -16.71 4.81 14.43
C VAL A 93 -16.30 5.86 15.45
N ALA A 94 -16.08 7.11 15.05
CA ALA A 94 -15.66 8.18 15.96
C ALA A 94 -16.72 8.57 17.02
N VAL A 95 -17.99 8.21 16.79
CA VAL A 95 -19.11 8.49 17.71
C VAL A 95 -19.45 7.27 18.58
N LEU A 96 -18.93 6.09 18.25
CA LEU A 96 -19.08 4.92 19.11
C LEU A 96 -18.38 5.15 20.45
N ALA A 97 -19.00 4.68 21.52
CA ALA A 97 -18.35 4.65 22.83
C ALA A 97 -17.11 3.75 22.76
N ASP A 98 -16.05 4.13 23.48
CA ASP A 98 -14.87 3.28 23.63
C ASP A 98 -15.32 1.90 24.12
N VAL A 99 -14.90 0.87 23.38
CA VAL A 99 -15.14 -0.51 23.77
C VAL A 99 -14.24 -0.79 24.97
N GLU A 100 -14.83 -1.05 26.14
CA GLU A 100 -14.13 -1.71 27.25
C GLU A 100 -13.87 -3.17 26.84
N GLY A 101 -12.84 -3.37 26.02
CA GLY A 101 -12.28 -4.67 25.71
C GLY A 101 -10.96 -4.81 26.45
N ASP A 102 -10.72 -5.98 27.04
CA ASP A 102 -9.36 -6.37 27.44
C ASP A 102 -8.46 -6.13 26.23
N GLU A 103 -7.29 -5.50 26.42
CA GLU A 103 -6.31 -5.34 25.36
C GLU A 103 -5.74 -6.74 25.07
N ASP A 104 -6.53 -7.59 24.41
CA ASP A 104 -6.15 -8.91 23.98
C ASP A 104 -4.99 -8.70 23.00
N ALA A 105 -3.77 -8.86 23.52
CA ALA A 105 -2.57 -8.85 22.73
C ALA A 105 -2.78 -9.80 21.55
N LEU A 106 -2.55 -9.31 20.33
CA LEU A 106 -2.62 -10.13 19.13
C LEU A 106 -1.76 -11.37 19.32
N ALA A 107 -2.26 -12.50 18.87
CA ALA A 107 -1.54 -13.76 18.96
C ALA A 107 -0.14 -13.62 18.36
N ASP A 108 0.83 -14.26 19.01
CA ASP A 108 2.22 -14.26 18.56
C ASP A 108 2.29 -14.76 17.10
N GLY A 109 2.87 -13.96 16.20
CA GLY A 109 2.91 -14.22 14.76
C GLY A 109 1.69 -13.72 13.96
N TRP A 110 0.90 -12.75 14.45
CA TRP A 110 -0.18 -12.15 13.65
C TRP A 110 0.31 -11.38 12.41
N ASP A 111 1.58 -10.97 12.41
CA ASP A 111 2.24 -10.28 11.31
C ASP A 111 3.11 -11.20 10.44
N ASP A 112 3.10 -12.52 10.69
CA ASP A 112 3.81 -13.48 9.85
C ASP A 112 3.18 -13.53 8.45
N ILE A 113 3.89 -12.95 7.49
CA ILE A 113 3.55 -13.08 6.07
C ILE A 113 4.11 -14.42 5.60
N GLN A 114 3.25 -15.44 5.48
CA GLN A 114 3.62 -16.71 4.85
C GLN A 114 3.91 -16.46 3.36
N LEU A 115 5.21 -16.50 3.01
CA LEU A 115 5.72 -16.47 1.64
C LEU A 115 5.64 -17.85 0.97
#